data_AF-A0A420WTR7-F1
#
_entry.id   AF-A0A420WTR7-F1
#
_cell.length_a   1.000
_cell.length_b   1.000
_cell.length_c   1.000
_cell.angle_alpha   90.00
_cell.angle_beta   90.00
_cell.angle_gamma   90.00
#
_symmetry.space_group_name_H-M   'P 1'
#
loop_
_entity.id
_entity.type
_entity.pdbx_description
1 polymer ?
#
loop_
_entity_poly.entity_id
_entity_poly.type
_entity_poly.pdbx_seq_one_letter_code
_entity_poly.pdbx_strand_id
1 'polypeptide(L)'
;MTVETSATGDAPQRAIVVIGAGRSGTSTLTRGVQSLGVDLGGQLKRGTSKNPKGFFEDEALLSINKRLHHEFELQGTGTSLRLIDEQEWQTRHWHALHDEAVRVIRERFGNSPLWGFKSGGVMRLLPFWEQVFATLGVEVSYVIAARHPLSVARSRAKLSEVRGRQEKSDLECLIRLVPYFHLLRSHRFTVVDYDRLMSEPEQQMHRLAARLSLPVTEEVEREIGVFGREFVNPALRHHQGEDPDARARLNPLIDQVWQWLEGLASDRVSTEAPELWRDMARVQQEFLTMGPALRHIDYLERSLDSPVSKLRRFGRGRLTSRGAA
;
A
#
# COMPACT_ATOMS: atom_id res chain seq x y z
N MET A 1 39.81 37.89 -3.31
CA MET A 1 38.48 37.56 -3.86
C MET A 1 38.12 36.16 -3.39
N THR A 2 37.56 36.08 -2.19
CA THR A 2 36.93 34.87 -1.67
C THR A 2 35.54 34.80 -2.28
N VAL A 3 35.28 33.75 -3.06
CA VAL A 3 33.96 33.46 -3.60
C VAL A 3 33.14 32.91 -2.43
N GLU A 4 32.24 33.74 -1.90
CA GLU A 4 31.15 33.29 -1.03
C GLU A 4 30.19 32.45 -1.89
N THR A 5 30.25 31.13 -1.74
CA THR A 5 29.17 30.24 -2.13
C THR A 5 28.00 30.48 -1.17
N SER A 6 27.02 31.27 -1.61
CA SER A 6 25.73 31.39 -0.95
C SER A 6 24.98 30.05 -1.06
N ALA A 7 25.15 29.20 -0.04
CA ALA A 7 24.22 28.12 0.22
C ALA A 7 22.89 28.75 0.63
N THR A 8 21.96 28.88 -0.31
CA THR A 8 20.55 29.12 -0.02
C THR A 8 20.02 27.86 0.68
N GLY A 9 20.13 27.81 2.00
CA GLY A 9 19.68 26.70 2.84
C GLY A 9 18.16 26.71 2.99
N ASP A 10 17.45 26.35 1.92
CA ASP A 10 16.04 25.96 2.05
C ASP A 10 15.99 24.53 2.63
N ALA A 11 15.07 24.27 3.54
CA ALA A 11 14.95 22.94 4.13
C ALA A 11 14.61 21.92 3.02
N PRO A 12 15.19 20.70 3.05
CA PRO A 12 14.88 19.71 2.02
C PRO A 12 13.39 19.41 2.00
N GLN A 13 12.81 19.39 0.81
CA GLN A 13 11.41 19.05 0.59
C GLN A 13 11.11 17.66 1.19
N ARG A 14 9.96 17.51 1.84
CA ARG A 14 9.53 16.25 2.46
C ARG A 14 8.37 15.60 1.70
N ALA A 15 8.50 14.30 1.45
CA ALA A 15 7.52 13.47 0.77
C ALA A 15 6.88 12.47 1.73
N ILE A 16 5.54 12.44 1.81
CA ILE A 16 4.77 11.46 2.59
C ILE A 16 4.17 10.41 1.66
N VAL A 17 4.64 9.17 1.78
CA VAL A 17 4.17 8.07 0.92
C VAL A 17 3.24 7.15 1.70
N VAL A 18 1.98 7.09 1.27
CA VAL A 18 1.00 6.20 1.89
C VAL A 18 1.08 4.82 1.25
N ILE A 19 1.46 3.83 2.06
CA ILE A 19 1.61 2.43 1.66
C ILE A 19 0.65 1.54 2.45
N GLY A 20 0.49 0.30 2.01
CA GLY A 20 -0.35 -0.68 2.69
C GLY A 20 -0.88 -1.75 1.76
N ALA A 21 -1.49 -2.77 2.35
CA ALA A 21 -2.20 -3.78 1.58
C ALA A 21 -3.42 -3.16 0.86
N GLY A 22 -3.75 -3.68 -0.32
CA GLY A 22 -5.02 -3.29 -0.96
C GLY A 22 -6.18 -3.60 -0.01
N ARG A 23 -7.08 -2.63 0.19
CA ARG A 23 -8.26 -2.69 1.11
C ARG A 23 -7.95 -2.51 2.60
N SER A 24 -6.75 -2.05 2.97
CA SER A 24 -6.41 -1.67 4.35
C SER A 24 -6.77 -0.23 4.73
N GLY A 25 -7.52 0.49 3.89
CA GLY A 25 -7.90 1.87 4.17
C GLY A 25 -6.94 2.94 3.65
N THR A 26 -5.98 2.58 2.78
CA THR A 26 -5.02 3.53 2.20
C THR A 26 -5.65 4.80 1.63
N SER A 27 -6.83 4.72 0.97
CA SER A 27 -7.46 5.92 0.40
C SER A 27 -8.04 6.85 1.47
N THR A 28 -8.61 6.30 2.55
CA THR A 28 -9.07 7.11 3.68
C THR A 28 -7.88 7.73 4.40
N LEU A 29 -6.81 6.97 4.60
CA LEU A 29 -5.59 7.48 5.20
C LEU A 29 -4.92 8.55 4.35
N THR A 30 -4.89 8.42 3.02
CA THR A 30 -4.38 9.47 2.12
C THR A 30 -5.17 10.77 2.27
N ARG A 31 -6.51 10.71 2.42
CA ARG A 31 -7.31 11.92 2.71
C ARG A 31 -7.00 12.51 4.08
N GLY A 32 -6.73 11.68 5.09
CA GLY A 32 -6.28 12.14 6.41
C GLY A 32 -4.89 12.78 6.38
N VAL A 33 -3.96 12.22 5.62
CA VAL A 33 -2.65 12.82 5.35
C VAL A 33 -2.81 14.19 4.66
N GLN A 34 -3.75 14.34 3.73
CA GLN A 34 -4.07 15.63 3.13
C GLN A 34 -4.56 16.66 4.16
N SER A 35 -5.34 16.26 5.18
CA SER A 35 -5.75 17.19 6.25
C SER A 35 -4.58 17.68 7.12
N LEU A 36 -3.41 17.05 7.04
CA LEU A 36 -2.18 17.50 7.71
C LEU A 36 -1.38 18.52 6.89
N GLY A 37 -2.00 19.14 5.88
CA GLY A 37 -1.33 20.12 5.01
C GLY A 37 -0.41 19.49 3.96
N VAL A 38 -0.51 18.17 3.72
CA VAL A 38 0.27 17.47 2.69
C VAL A 38 -0.36 17.69 1.32
N ASP A 39 0.40 18.28 0.40
CA ASP A 39 -0.04 18.45 -0.98
C ASP A 39 -0.05 17.12 -1.74
N LEU A 40 -1.23 16.71 -2.22
CA LEU A 40 -1.42 15.49 -3.02
C LEU A 40 -1.42 15.76 -4.54
N GLY A 41 -1.29 17.02 -4.94
CA GLY A 41 -1.38 17.46 -6.32
C GLY A 41 -2.83 17.68 -6.78
N GLY A 42 -2.97 18.33 -7.94
CA GLY A 42 -4.27 18.75 -8.48
C GLY A 42 -4.96 17.73 -9.39
N GLN A 43 -4.28 16.65 -9.80
CA GLN A 43 -4.77 15.71 -10.81
C GLN A 43 -4.98 14.31 -10.22
N LEU A 44 -6.00 14.21 -9.37
CA LEU A 44 -6.33 12.98 -8.66
C LEU A 44 -7.32 12.11 -9.42
N LYS A 45 -7.04 10.81 -9.44
CA LYS A 45 -7.92 9.80 -10.02
C LYS A 45 -9.33 9.84 -9.41
N ARG A 46 -10.32 9.96 -10.29
CA ARG A 46 -11.74 9.99 -9.94
C ARG A 46 -12.20 8.75 -9.18
N GLY A 47 -13.20 8.95 -8.32
CA GLY A 47 -13.90 7.86 -7.63
C GLY A 47 -14.56 6.89 -8.60
N THR A 48 -14.76 5.65 -8.15
CA THR A 48 -15.48 4.60 -8.89
C THR A 48 -16.42 3.87 -7.94
N SER A 49 -17.24 2.94 -8.43
CA SER A 49 -18.07 2.09 -7.56
C SER A 49 -17.27 1.34 -6.47
N LYS A 50 -16.00 1.03 -6.72
CA LYS A 50 -15.11 0.36 -5.76
C LYS A 50 -14.61 1.27 -4.63
N ASN A 51 -14.64 2.59 -4.86
CA ASN A 51 -14.30 3.63 -3.90
C ASN A 51 -14.91 4.99 -4.37
N PRO A 52 -16.17 5.27 -3.98
CA PRO A 52 -16.90 6.43 -4.49
C PRO A 52 -16.29 7.77 -4.07
N LYS A 53 -15.68 7.83 -2.88
CA LYS A 53 -15.06 9.06 -2.34
C LYS A 53 -13.72 9.43 -2.99
N GLY A 54 -13.29 8.69 -4.02
CA GLY A 54 -12.01 8.94 -4.69
C GLY A 54 -10.88 8.11 -4.13
N PHE A 55 -9.86 7.86 -4.95
CA PHE A 55 -8.70 7.08 -4.54
C PHE A 55 -7.57 7.94 -3.99
N PHE A 56 -7.55 9.25 -4.26
CA PHE A 56 -6.43 10.13 -3.88
C PHE A 56 -5.09 9.59 -4.44
N GLU A 57 -5.10 9.23 -5.72
CA GLU A 57 -3.90 8.80 -6.47
C GLU A 57 -3.66 9.84 -7.54
N ASP A 58 -2.48 10.46 -7.56
CA ASP A 58 -2.07 11.29 -8.70
C ASP A 58 -2.05 10.43 -9.97
N GLU A 59 -2.70 10.90 -11.04
CA GLU A 59 -2.90 10.11 -12.25
C GLU A 59 -1.60 9.80 -12.99
N ALA A 60 -0.63 10.73 -12.98
CA ALA A 60 0.66 10.55 -13.64
C ALA A 60 1.52 9.54 -12.87
N LEU A 61 1.64 9.69 -11.54
CA LEU A 61 2.36 8.74 -10.70
C LEU A 61 1.71 7.35 -10.70
N LEU A 62 0.37 7.29 -10.76
CA LEU A 62 -0.34 6.03 -10.92
C LEU A 62 -0.04 5.37 -12.27
N SER A 63 0.04 6.15 -13.36
CA SER A 63 0.39 5.64 -14.69
C SER A 63 1.80 5.05 -14.71
N ILE A 64 2.77 5.78 -14.16
CA ILE A 64 4.16 5.31 -14.01
C ILE A 64 4.19 4.01 -13.19
N ASN A 65 3.54 3.98 -12.02
CA ASN A 65 3.54 2.79 -11.17
C ASN A 65 2.94 1.56 -11.90
N LYS A 66 1.88 1.75 -12.69
CA LYS A 66 1.27 0.65 -13.47
C LYS A 66 2.18 0.16 -14.59
N ARG A 67 2.85 1.07 -15.31
CA ARG A 67 3.83 0.72 -16.35
C ARG A 67 5.03 0.01 -15.75
N LEU A 68 5.47 0.42 -14.56
CA LEU A 68 6.52 -0.26 -13.82
C LEU A 68 6.09 -1.67 -13.39
N HIS A 69 4.86 -1.84 -12.88
CA HIS A 69 4.31 -3.18 -12.64
C HIS A 69 4.34 -4.06 -13.89
N HIS A 70 4.01 -3.50 -15.06
CA HIS A 70 4.07 -4.23 -16.32
C HIS A 70 5.51 -4.60 -16.72
N GLU A 71 6.48 -3.71 -16.52
CA GLU A 71 7.91 -3.97 -16.77
C GLU A 71 8.42 -5.17 -15.96
N PHE A 72 7.93 -5.33 -14.73
CA PHE A 72 8.22 -6.48 -13.86
C PHE A 72 7.25 -7.66 -14.05
N GLU A 73 6.44 -7.66 -15.10
CA GLU A 73 5.45 -8.72 -15.42
C GLU A 73 4.46 -9.01 -14.27
N LEU A 74 4.21 -8.02 -13.43
CA LEU A 74 3.27 -8.11 -12.33
C LEU A 74 1.86 -7.87 -12.87
N GLN A 75 0.94 -8.78 -12.55
CA GLN A 75 -0.45 -8.63 -12.97
C GLN A 75 -1.07 -7.32 -12.46
N GLY A 76 -1.73 -6.60 -13.36
CA GLY A 76 -2.48 -5.39 -13.04
C GLY A 76 -3.56 -5.65 -11.98
N THR A 77 -3.76 -4.69 -11.08
CA THR A 77 -4.63 -4.74 -9.87
C THR A 77 -4.02 -5.36 -8.60
N GLY A 78 -2.76 -5.83 -8.69
CA GLY A 78 -1.96 -6.32 -7.57
C GLY A 78 -2.47 -7.64 -7.00
N THR A 79 -2.94 -8.53 -7.89
CA THR A 79 -3.29 -9.92 -7.64
C THR A 79 -2.10 -10.86 -7.75
N SER A 80 -1.04 -10.42 -8.45
CA SER A 80 0.19 -11.19 -8.64
C SER A 80 0.89 -11.43 -7.30
N LEU A 81 1.23 -12.69 -7.09
CA LEU A 81 1.96 -13.23 -5.95
C LEU A 81 3.44 -13.49 -6.26
N ARG A 82 3.85 -13.49 -7.53
CA ARG A 82 5.26 -13.62 -7.94
C ARG A 82 6.13 -12.55 -7.23
N LEU A 83 7.26 -12.99 -6.70
CA LEU A 83 8.35 -12.13 -6.21
C LEU A 83 9.12 -11.51 -7.37
N ILE A 84 9.65 -10.30 -7.15
CA ILE A 84 10.64 -9.70 -8.06
C ILE A 84 12.00 -10.23 -7.63
N ASP A 85 12.72 -10.87 -8.55
CA ASP A 85 14.06 -11.37 -8.28
C ASP A 85 15.07 -10.22 -8.38
N GLU A 86 16.13 -10.23 -7.55
CA GLU A 86 17.13 -9.14 -7.51
C GLU A 86 17.75 -8.85 -8.90
N GLN A 87 18.00 -9.91 -9.67
CA GLN A 87 18.53 -9.81 -11.03
C GLN A 87 17.60 -9.06 -11.99
N GLU A 88 16.29 -9.05 -11.74
CA GLU A 88 15.34 -8.30 -12.58
C GLU A 88 15.56 -6.79 -12.43
N TRP A 89 15.93 -6.30 -11.25
CA TRP A 89 16.26 -4.88 -11.08
C TRP A 89 17.44 -4.44 -11.94
N GLN A 90 18.36 -5.36 -12.25
CA GLN A 90 19.54 -5.09 -13.08
C GLN A 90 19.28 -5.24 -14.58
N THR A 91 18.35 -6.12 -14.97
CA THR A 91 18.16 -6.52 -16.37
C THR A 91 16.96 -5.85 -17.04
N ARG A 92 15.99 -5.35 -16.27
CA ARG A 92 14.77 -4.70 -16.78
C ARG A 92 15.00 -3.23 -17.16
N HIS A 93 14.18 -2.72 -18.08
CA HIS A 93 14.32 -1.38 -18.65
C HIS A 93 13.43 -0.34 -17.94
N TRP A 94 13.65 -0.12 -16.65
CA TRP A 94 12.85 0.85 -15.86
C TRP A 94 13.46 2.26 -15.78
N HIS A 95 14.69 2.48 -16.24
CA HIS A 95 15.38 3.78 -16.14
C HIS A 95 14.61 4.95 -16.80
N ALA A 96 13.96 4.71 -17.95
CA ALA A 96 13.13 5.75 -18.57
C ALA A 96 11.91 6.13 -17.72
N LEU A 97 11.34 5.17 -16.97
CA LEU A 97 10.27 5.43 -16.00
C LEU A 97 10.78 6.20 -14.79
N HIS A 98 12.02 5.95 -14.37
CA HIS A 98 12.67 6.70 -13.30
C HIS A 98 12.81 8.17 -13.68
N ASP A 99 13.38 8.47 -14.85
CA ASP A 99 13.56 9.84 -15.32
C ASP A 99 12.23 10.57 -15.53
N GLU A 100 11.21 9.84 -16.01
CA GLU A 100 9.85 10.33 -16.10
C GLU A 100 9.26 10.64 -14.72
N ALA A 101 9.44 9.78 -13.73
CA ALA A 101 8.96 10.01 -12.36
C ALA A 101 9.61 11.24 -11.72
N VAL A 102 10.94 11.38 -11.85
CA VAL A 102 11.70 12.55 -11.38
C VAL A 102 11.15 13.83 -12.01
N ARG A 103 10.96 13.84 -13.33
CA ARG A 103 10.39 15.00 -14.04
C ARG A 103 8.99 15.33 -13.56
N VAL A 104 8.09 14.33 -13.51
CA VAL A 104 6.70 14.52 -13.05
C VAL A 104 6.66 15.07 -11.63
N ILE A 105 7.47 14.55 -10.71
CA ILE A 105 7.48 15.03 -9.33
C ILE A 105 7.97 16.48 -9.25
N ARG A 106 9.03 16.84 -9.98
CA ARG A 106 9.49 18.25 -10.05
C ARG A 106 8.42 19.18 -10.58
N GLU A 107 7.74 18.80 -11.65
CA GLU A 107 6.68 19.60 -12.27
C GLU A 107 5.47 19.77 -11.35
N ARG A 108 5.08 18.71 -10.63
CA ARG A 108 3.85 18.69 -9.81
C ARG A 108 4.04 19.25 -8.42
N PHE A 109 5.18 18.98 -7.82
CA PHE A 109 5.42 19.20 -6.40
C PHE A 109 6.63 20.10 -6.15
N GLY A 110 7.36 20.57 -7.16
CA GLY A 110 8.61 21.32 -6.97
C GLY A 110 8.48 22.61 -6.13
N ASN A 111 7.26 23.15 -5.99
CA ASN A 111 6.96 24.32 -5.17
C ASN A 111 6.28 23.98 -3.82
N SER A 112 6.13 22.68 -3.50
CA SER A 112 5.40 22.19 -2.34
C SER A 112 6.39 21.65 -1.30
N PRO A 113 6.72 22.38 -0.21
CA PRO A 113 7.73 21.94 0.76
C PRO A 113 7.35 20.62 1.45
N LEU A 114 6.05 20.35 1.57
CA LEU A 114 5.48 19.10 2.05
C LEU A 114 4.46 18.57 1.05
N TRP A 115 4.76 17.43 0.45
CA TRP A 115 3.88 16.76 -0.51
C TRP A 115 3.77 15.28 -0.19
N GLY A 116 2.88 14.59 -0.88
CA GLY A 116 2.72 13.17 -0.70
C GLY A 116 1.97 12.53 -1.84
N PHE A 117 2.06 11.22 -1.91
CA PHE A 117 1.28 10.47 -2.87
C PHE A 117 0.97 9.07 -2.36
N LYS A 118 0.02 8.47 -3.06
CA LYS A 118 -0.35 7.08 -2.88
C LYS A 118 -0.55 6.46 -4.24
N SER A 119 -0.02 5.26 -4.41
CA SER A 119 -0.37 4.42 -5.56
C SER A 119 -0.42 2.96 -5.12
N GLY A 120 -1.38 2.21 -5.68
CA GLY A 120 -1.56 0.81 -5.35
C GLY A 120 -0.33 -0.01 -5.75
N GLY A 121 0.37 -0.57 -4.77
CA GLY A 121 1.52 -1.45 -5.01
C GLY A 121 2.89 -0.78 -4.92
N VAL A 122 2.97 0.50 -4.54
CA VAL A 122 4.26 1.22 -4.34
C VAL A 122 5.24 0.42 -3.48
N MET A 123 4.78 -0.18 -2.38
CA MET A 123 5.62 -1.01 -1.50
C MET A 123 6.27 -2.20 -2.22
N ARG A 124 5.64 -2.76 -3.27
CA ARG A 124 6.22 -3.83 -4.10
C ARG A 124 7.34 -3.35 -5.02
N LEU A 125 7.41 -2.05 -5.25
CA LEU A 125 8.33 -1.39 -6.18
C LEU A 125 9.17 -0.36 -5.43
N LEU A 126 9.30 -0.52 -4.11
CA LEU A 126 9.97 0.45 -3.25
C LEU A 126 11.43 0.71 -3.65
N PRO A 127 12.23 -0.29 -4.09
CA PRO A 127 13.59 -0.03 -4.61
C PRO A 127 13.64 0.99 -5.75
N PHE A 128 12.63 1.04 -6.62
CA PHE A 128 12.53 2.06 -7.66
C PHE A 128 12.23 3.44 -7.08
N TRP A 129 11.25 3.53 -6.17
CA TRP A 129 10.83 4.80 -5.60
C TRP A 129 11.91 5.43 -4.72
N GLU A 130 12.67 4.63 -3.97
CA GLU A 130 13.84 5.08 -3.20
C GLU A 130 14.88 5.77 -4.10
N GLN A 131 15.15 5.23 -5.30
CA GLN A 131 16.07 5.85 -6.25
C GLN A 131 15.53 7.17 -6.82
N VAL A 132 14.22 7.25 -7.07
CA VAL A 132 13.55 8.50 -7.48
C VAL A 132 13.69 9.56 -6.39
N PHE A 133 13.43 9.22 -5.12
CA PHE A 133 13.55 10.15 -4.01
C PHE A 133 15.00 10.59 -3.78
N ALA A 134 15.96 9.66 -3.86
CA ALA A 134 17.38 9.97 -3.76
C ALA A 134 17.83 10.95 -4.86
N THR A 135 17.38 10.75 -6.11
CA THR A 135 17.68 11.65 -7.24
C THR A 135 17.07 13.04 -7.06
N LEU A 136 15.91 13.13 -6.41
CA LEU A 136 15.25 14.39 -6.11
C LEU A 136 15.83 15.09 -4.87
N GLY A 137 16.60 14.40 -4.02
CA GLY A 137 17.10 14.92 -2.76
C GLY A 137 16.01 15.23 -1.74
N VAL A 138 14.88 14.51 -1.80
CA VAL A 138 13.75 14.71 -0.87
C VAL A 138 13.88 13.81 0.35
N GLU A 139 13.50 14.32 1.52
CA GLU A 139 13.33 13.49 2.70
C GLU A 139 12.01 12.72 2.58
N VAL A 140 12.03 11.39 2.68
CA VAL A 140 10.80 10.59 2.60
C VAL A 140 10.36 10.13 3.98
N SER A 141 9.04 10.05 4.17
CA SER A 141 8.43 9.39 5.32
C SER A 141 7.26 8.53 4.86
N TYR A 142 7.03 7.42 5.56
CA TYR A 142 6.03 6.43 5.17
C TYR A 142 4.85 6.38 6.14
N VAL A 143 3.65 6.23 5.60
CA VAL A 143 2.45 5.96 6.41
C VAL A 143 1.86 4.62 5.98
N ILE A 144 1.88 3.65 6.87
CA ILE A 144 1.38 2.30 6.60
C ILE A 144 -0.08 2.21 7.03
N ALA A 145 -0.98 2.09 6.07
CA ALA A 145 -2.37 1.75 6.35
C ALA A 145 -2.47 0.26 6.69
N ALA A 146 -2.85 -0.04 7.94
CA ALA A 146 -3.04 -1.39 8.45
C ALA A 146 -4.52 -1.67 8.69
N ARG A 147 -4.94 -2.92 8.49
CA ARG A 147 -6.29 -3.39 8.84
C ARG A 147 -6.22 -4.88 9.08
N HIS A 148 -7.01 -5.37 10.04
CA HIS A 148 -7.04 -6.78 10.40
C HIS A 148 -7.21 -7.67 9.15
N PRO A 149 -6.37 -8.71 8.94
CA PRO A 149 -6.38 -9.52 7.72
C PRO A 149 -7.75 -10.13 7.37
N LEU A 150 -8.51 -10.60 8.37
CA LEU A 150 -9.90 -11.05 8.19
C LEU A 150 -10.83 -9.97 7.59
N SER A 151 -10.70 -8.73 8.06
CA SER A 151 -11.48 -7.61 7.56
C SER A 151 -11.06 -7.22 6.13
N VAL A 152 -9.78 -7.37 5.79
CA VAL A 152 -9.28 -7.20 4.42
C VAL A 152 -9.91 -8.25 3.48
N ALA A 153 -9.88 -9.53 3.87
CA ALA A 153 -10.48 -10.62 3.10
C ALA A 153 -11.99 -10.41 2.88
N ARG A 154 -12.75 -10.09 3.94
CA ARG A 154 -14.18 -9.74 3.84
C ARG A 154 -14.42 -8.55 2.92
N SER A 155 -13.57 -7.52 2.95
CA SER A 155 -13.70 -6.40 2.00
C SER A 155 -13.41 -6.83 0.56
N ARG A 156 -12.51 -7.78 0.32
CA ARG A 156 -12.20 -8.28 -1.02
C ARG A 156 -13.31 -9.20 -1.55
N ALA A 157 -13.95 -9.98 -0.68
CA ALA A 157 -15.07 -10.86 -1.03
C ALA A 157 -16.25 -10.09 -1.66
N LYS A 158 -16.47 -8.83 -1.25
CA LYS A 158 -17.48 -7.93 -1.88
C LYS A 158 -17.18 -7.61 -3.35
N LEU A 159 -15.94 -7.81 -3.81
CA LEU A 159 -15.48 -7.44 -5.15
C LEU A 159 -15.06 -8.64 -6.00
N SER A 160 -14.60 -9.71 -5.37
CA SER A 160 -14.12 -10.93 -6.02
C SER A 160 -14.14 -12.07 -5.02
N GLU A 161 -14.83 -13.16 -5.37
CA GLU A 161 -14.88 -14.37 -4.55
C GLU A 161 -13.47 -14.94 -4.32
N VAL A 162 -12.68 -15.09 -5.40
CA VAL A 162 -11.32 -15.65 -5.34
C VAL A 162 -10.41 -14.83 -4.43
N ARG A 163 -10.40 -13.50 -4.59
CA ARG A 163 -9.56 -12.61 -3.75
C ARG A 163 -10.09 -12.46 -2.32
N GLY A 164 -11.36 -12.79 -2.10
CA GLY A 164 -12.00 -12.80 -0.80
C GLY A 164 -11.71 -14.04 0.04
N ARG A 165 -11.19 -15.12 -0.58
CA ARG A 165 -10.72 -16.30 0.16
C ARG A 165 -9.56 -15.90 1.07
N GLN A 166 -9.57 -16.40 2.29
CA GLN A 166 -8.66 -15.94 3.33
C GLN A 166 -7.20 -16.16 2.93
N GLU A 167 -6.89 -17.34 2.41
CA GLU A 167 -5.55 -17.75 1.99
C GLU A 167 -5.02 -16.86 0.87
N LYS A 168 -5.84 -16.61 -0.17
CA LYS A 168 -5.46 -15.70 -1.26
C LYS A 168 -5.28 -14.28 -0.75
N SER A 169 -6.17 -13.84 0.13
CA SER A 169 -6.12 -12.49 0.70
C SER A 169 -4.85 -12.28 1.54
N ASP A 170 -4.49 -13.26 2.35
CA ASP A 170 -3.29 -13.22 3.19
C ASP A 170 -2.02 -13.17 2.33
N LEU A 171 -1.93 -14.01 1.30
CA LEU A 171 -0.80 -13.98 0.35
C LEU A 171 -0.69 -12.64 -0.37
N GLU A 172 -1.80 -12.04 -0.81
CA GLU A 172 -1.81 -10.70 -1.40
C GLU A 172 -1.40 -9.60 -0.42
N CYS A 173 -1.62 -9.77 0.88
CA CYS A 173 -1.16 -8.83 1.91
C CYS A 173 0.34 -9.01 2.15
N LEU A 174 0.81 -10.24 2.33
CA LEU A 174 2.21 -10.59 2.56
C LEU A 174 3.10 -10.09 1.42
N ILE A 175 2.76 -10.42 0.16
CA ILE A 175 3.56 -10.01 -1.01
C ILE A 175 3.68 -8.48 -1.16
N ARG A 176 2.72 -7.73 -0.61
CA ARG A 176 2.74 -6.26 -0.66
C ARG A 176 3.55 -5.64 0.45
N LEU A 177 3.60 -6.24 1.64
CA LEU A 177 4.18 -5.62 2.82
C LEU A 177 5.60 -6.14 3.11
N VAL A 178 5.82 -7.44 2.97
CA VAL A 178 6.98 -8.14 3.51
C VAL A 178 8.27 -7.95 2.70
N PRO A 179 8.28 -8.09 1.36
CA PRO A 179 9.54 -8.19 0.61
C PRO A 179 10.50 -7.02 0.79
N TYR A 180 9.99 -5.82 1.00
CA TYR A 180 10.78 -4.59 1.11
C TYR A 180 10.56 -3.85 2.43
N PHE A 181 9.99 -4.51 3.45
CA PHE A 181 9.73 -3.86 4.75
C PHE A 181 11.00 -3.31 5.41
N HIS A 182 12.12 -4.02 5.24
CA HIS A 182 13.42 -3.63 5.79
C HIS A 182 13.92 -2.25 5.30
N LEU A 183 13.51 -1.80 4.11
CA LEU A 183 13.88 -0.48 3.59
C LEU A 183 13.27 0.66 4.41
N LEU A 184 12.18 0.41 5.13
CA LEU A 184 11.56 1.42 6.00
C LEU A 184 12.45 1.77 7.20
N ARG A 185 13.45 0.95 7.53
CA ARG A 185 14.35 1.16 8.68
C ARG A 185 15.18 2.45 8.57
N SER A 186 15.49 2.89 7.36
CA SER A 186 16.24 4.13 7.13
C SER A 186 15.36 5.39 7.15
N HIS A 187 14.05 5.25 7.36
CA HIS A 187 13.08 6.32 7.18
C HIS A 187 12.16 6.45 8.39
N ARG A 188 11.62 7.66 8.61
CA ARG A 188 10.51 7.81 9.55
C ARG A 188 9.29 7.14 8.97
N PHE A 189 8.63 6.30 9.75
CA PHE A 189 7.34 5.76 9.37
C PHE A 189 6.40 5.63 10.57
N THR A 190 5.10 5.61 10.28
CA THR A 190 4.09 5.28 11.28
C THR A 190 3.03 4.37 10.69
N VAL A 191 2.44 3.56 11.56
CA VAL A 191 1.35 2.66 11.21
C VAL A 191 0.04 3.26 11.70
N VAL A 192 -0.98 3.24 10.85
CA VAL A 192 -2.33 3.66 11.20
C VAL A 192 -3.28 2.49 10.95
N ASP A 193 -3.86 1.99 12.03
CA ASP A 193 -4.92 1.00 11.99
C ASP A 193 -6.22 1.66 11.49
N TYR A 194 -6.82 1.07 10.46
CA TYR A 194 -8.06 1.54 9.86
C TYR A 194 -9.22 1.62 10.86
N ASP A 195 -9.41 0.61 11.69
CA ASP A 195 -10.52 0.57 12.64
C ASP A 195 -10.33 1.61 13.75
N ARG A 196 -9.09 1.88 14.17
CA ARG A 196 -8.75 3.02 15.07
C ARG A 196 -8.97 4.37 14.40
N LEU A 197 -8.56 4.51 13.14
CA LEU A 197 -8.79 5.73 12.36
C LEU A 197 -10.29 6.02 12.19
N MET A 198 -11.13 4.99 12.07
CA MET A 198 -12.58 5.18 11.98
C MET A 198 -13.22 5.53 13.32
N SER A 199 -12.66 5.10 14.45
CA SER A 199 -13.20 5.39 15.78
C SER A 199 -12.73 6.73 16.34
N GLU A 200 -11.46 7.07 16.14
CA GLU A 200 -10.78 8.20 16.77
C GLU A 200 -9.99 9.00 15.71
N PRO A 201 -10.66 9.52 14.65
CA PRO A 201 -9.97 10.08 13.50
C PRO A 201 -9.05 11.25 13.85
N GLU A 202 -9.52 12.19 14.66
CA GLU A 202 -8.74 13.38 15.07
C GLU A 202 -7.51 12.96 15.88
N GLN A 203 -7.67 12.10 16.89
CA GLN A 203 -6.57 11.57 17.69
C GLN A 203 -5.52 10.84 16.84
N GLN A 204 -5.95 10.01 15.87
CA GLN A 204 -5.03 9.33 14.98
C GLN A 204 -4.29 10.30 14.04
N MET A 205 -4.90 11.41 13.62
CA MET A 205 -4.23 12.45 12.84
C MET A 205 -3.21 13.24 13.67
N HIS A 206 -3.50 13.59 14.92
CA HIS A 206 -2.51 14.23 15.80
C HIS A 206 -1.33 13.29 16.10
N ARG A 207 -1.61 12.01 16.35
CA ARG A 207 -0.57 10.98 16.54
C ARG A 207 0.32 10.86 15.31
N LEU A 208 -0.28 10.81 14.11
CA LEU A 208 0.43 10.79 12.84
C LEU A 208 1.31 12.03 12.66
N ALA A 209 0.77 13.23 12.90
CA ALA A 209 1.51 14.48 12.81
C ALA A 209 2.72 14.50 13.76
N ALA A 210 2.53 14.10 15.03
CA ALA A 210 3.60 14.03 16.01
C ALA A 210 4.71 13.05 15.60
N ARG A 211 4.34 11.82 15.18
CA ARG A 211 5.30 10.78 14.77
C ARG A 211 6.12 11.16 13.54
N LEU A 212 5.56 11.98 12.66
CA LEU A 212 6.22 12.45 11.44
C LEU A 212 6.83 13.86 11.59
N SER A 213 6.75 14.45 12.79
CA SER A 213 7.18 15.82 13.07
C SER A 213 6.60 16.84 12.09
N LEU A 214 5.30 16.72 11.82
CA LEU A 214 4.56 17.65 10.98
C LEU A 214 3.97 18.77 11.84
N PRO A 215 4.03 20.04 11.39
CA PRO A 215 3.43 21.15 12.12
C PRO A 215 1.91 21.05 12.12
N VAL A 216 1.30 21.27 13.28
CA VAL A 216 -0.16 21.38 13.44
C VAL A 216 -0.47 22.87 13.60
N THR A 217 -0.75 23.55 12.49
CA THR A 217 -1.22 24.93 12.46
C THR A 217 -2.72 24.99 12.74
N GLU A 218 -3.28 26.18 12.97
CA GLU A 218 -4.74 26.36 13.11
C GLU A 218 -5.52 25.88 11.88
N GLU A 219 -4.95 26.05 10.68
CA GLU A 219 -5.54 25.54 9.45
C GLU A 219 -5.55 24.01 9.40
N VAL A 220 -4.42 23.37 9.77
CA VAL A 220 -4.31 21.91 9.87
C VAL A 220 -5.30 21.36 10.89
N GLU A 221 -5.40 22.00 12.07
CA GLU A 221 -6.35 21.63 13.12
C GLU A 221 -7.80 21.64 12.60
N ARG A 222 -8.17 22.70 11.86
CA ARG A 222 -9.49 22.81 11.22
C ARG A 222 -9.72 21.68 10.21
N GLU A 223 -8.75 21.38 9.35
CA GLU A 223 -8.85 20.32 8.35
C GLU A 223 -8.91 18.92 8.95
N ILE A 224 -8.22 18.65 10.06
CA ILE A 224 -8.33 17.41 10.84
C ILE A 224 -9.79 17.22 11.30
N GLY A 225 -10.41 18.28 11.84
CA GLY A 225 -11.80 18.25 12.26
C GLY A 225 -12.78 18.01 11.10
N VAL A 226 -12.55 18.62 9.93
CA VAL A 226 -13.34 18.39 8.71
C VAL A 226 -13.20 16.93 8.25
N PHE A 227 -11.99 16.40 8.22
CA PHE A 227 -11.74 14.99 7.90
C PHE A 227 -12.51 14.04 8.83
N GLY A 228 -12.43 14.28 10.14
CA GLY A 228 -13.12 13.45 11.14
C GLY A 228 -14.64 13.49 11.02
N ARG A 229 -15.23 14.67 10.84
CA ARG A 229 -16.70 14.85 10.84
C ARG A 229 -17.38 14.56 9.50
N GLU A 230 -16.73 14.90 8.38
CA GLU A 230 -17.37 14.87 7.06
C GLU A 230 -16.88 13.71 6.18
N PHE A 231 -15.61 13.29 6.34
CA PHE A 231 -15.05 12.24 5.51
C PHE A 231 -15.17 10.85 6.16
N VAL A 232 -14.84 10.74 7.44
CA VAL A 232 -14.90 9.46 8.15
C VAL A 232 -16.35 9.07 8.42
N ASN A 233 -16.69 7.82 8.12
CA ASN A 233 -18.00 7.27 8.41
C ASN A 233 -17.81 6.04 9.31
N PRO A 234 -18.15 6.12 10.61
CA PRO A 234 -18.02 5.01 11.55
C PRO A 234 -18.76 3.73 11.11
N ALA A 235 -19.83 3.84 10.30
CA ALA A 235 -20.57 2.70 9.77
C ALA A 235 -19.74 1.82 8.79
N LEU A 236 -18.59 2.31 8.31
CA LEU A 236 -17.65 1.55 7.48
C LEU A 236 -16.68 0.70 8.32
N ARG A 237 -16.73 0.81 9.65
CA ARG A 237 -16.07 -0.11 10.58
C ARG A 237 -16.75 -1.47 10.49
N HIS A 238 -15.94 -2.52 10.34
CA HIS A 238 -16.45 -3.90 10.20
C HIS A 238 -15.82 -4.85 11.22
N HIS A 239 -15.11 -4.32 12.21
CA HIS A 239 -14.62 -5.10 13.35
C HIS A 239 -15.76 -5.30 14.35
N GLN A 240 -16.52 -6.37 14.18
CA GLN A 240 -17.32 -6.96 15.24
C GLN A 240 -16.84 -8.39 15.47
N GLY A 241 -16.37 -8.65 16.70
CA GLY A 241 -16.02 -9.96 17.23
C GLY A 241 -14.73 -10.57 16.67
N GLU A 242 -13.73 -10.76 17.55
CA GLU A 242 -12.72 -11.79 17.31
C GLU A 242 -13.42 -13.14 17.45
N ASP A 243 -13.72 -13.77 16.32
CA ASP A 243 -14.04 -15.19 16.26
C ASP A 243 -12.71 -15.96 16.37
N PRO A 244 -12.44 -16.71 17.45
CA PRO A 244 -11.20 -17.48 17.60
C PRO A 244 -10.96 -18.45 16.43
N ASP A 245 -12.03 -19.02 15.87
CA ASP A 245 -11.96 -19.91 14.70
C ASP A 245 -11.62 -19.13 13.42
N ALA A 246 -11.92 -17.82 13.37
CA ALA A 246 -11.47 -16.97 12.29
C ALA A 246 -9.97 -16.68 12.39
N ARG A 247 -9.42 -16.48 13.58
CA ARG A 247 -7.97 -16.28 13.75
C ARG A 247 -7.18 -17.53 13.38
N ALA A 248 -7.68 -18.71 13.69
CA ALA A 248 -7.08 -20.00 13.28
C ALA A 248 -6.99 -20.18 11.75
N ARG A 249 -7.78 -19.43 10.97
CA ARG A 249 -7.76 -19.44 9.49
C ARG A 249 -6.69 -18.54 8.88
N LEU A 250 -6.01 -17.71 9.67
CA LEU A 250 -4.97 -16.83 9.16
C LEU A 250 -3.71 -17.61 8.80
N ASN A 251 -3.05 -17.19 7.71
CA ASN A 251 -1.68 -17.61 7.48
C ASN A 251 -0.79 -17.18 8.67
N PRO A 252 0.03 -18.08 9.26
CA PRO A 252 0.86 -17.73 10.42
C PRO A 252 1.80 -16.54 10.21
N LEU A 253 2.28 -16.33 8.98
CA LEU A 253 3.11 -15.18 8.64
C LEU A 253 2.30 -13.87 8.67
N ILE A 254 1.05 -13.89 8.19
CA ILE A 254 0.23 -12.66 8.20
C ILE A 254 -0.21 -12.31 9.63
N ASP A 255 -0.46 -13.30 10.49
CA ASP A 255 -0.81 -13.04 11.90
C ASP A 255 0.37 -12.40 12.63
N GLN A 256 1.60 -12.88 12.40
CA GLN A 256 2.81 -12.24 12.94
C GLN A 256 2.99 -10.79 12.46
N VAL A 257 2.84 -10.55 11.15
CA VAL A 257 2.91 -9.19 10.59
C VAL A 257 1.83 -8.30 11.20
N TRP A 258 0.61 -8.81 11.35
CA TRP A 258 -0.50 -8.07 11.94
C TRP A 258 -0.23 -7.68 13.39
N GLN A 259 0.27 -8.61 14.22
CA GLN A 259 0.62 -8.31 15.62
C GLN A 259 1.63 -7.15 15.73
N TRP A 260 2.65 -7.13 14.86
CA TRP A 260 3.60 -6.01 14.79
C TRP A 260 2.96 -4.70 14.33
N LEU A 261 2.17 -4.73 13.26
CA LEU A 261 1.47 -3.55 12.77
C LEU A 261 0.49 -2.98 13.80
N GLU A 262 -0.23 -3.85 14.51
CA GLU A 262 -1.16 -3.46 15.58
C GLU A 262 -0.40 -2.86 16.78
N GLY A 263 0.71 -3.47 17.19
CA GLY A 263 1.58 -2.94 18.23
C GLY A 263 2.10 -1.55 17.89
N LEU A 264 2.52 -1.33 16.63
CA LEU A 264 3.00 -0.04 16.14
C LEU A 264 1.85 1.00 16.04
N ALA A 265 0.68 0.56 15.58
CA ALA A 265 -0.50 1.43 15.46
C ALA A 265 -1.07 1.87 16.80
N SER A 266 -0.78 1.13 17.86
CA SER A 266 -1.20 1.40 19.24
C SER A 266 -0.08 1.95 20.12
N ASP A 267 1.08 2.25 19.54
CA ASP A 267 2.28 2.73 20.23
C ASP A 267 2.79 1.81 21.36
N ARG A 268 2.35 0.53 21.39
CA ARG A 268 2.85 -0.49 22.33
C ARG A 268 4.27 -0.92 22.00
N VAL A 269 4.69 -0.75 20.75
CA VAL A 269 6.06 -1.05 20.28
C VAL A 269 6.62 0.14 19.50
N SER A 270 7.94 0.28 19.52
CA SER A 270 8.67 1.34 18.82
C SER A 270 9.15 0.88 17.45
N THR A 271 9.28 1.80 16.49
CA THR A 271 9.98 1.56 15.21
C THR A 271 11.46 1.23 15.41
N GLU A 272 12.02 1.62 16.55
CA GLU A 272 13.41 1.35 16.92
C GLU A 272 13.60 0.00 17.64
N ALA A 273 12.52 -0.74 17.91
CA ALA A 273 12.60 -2.01 18.61
C ALA A 273 13.42 -3.03 17.80
N PRO A 274 14.53 -3.58 18.33
CA PRO A 274 15.33 -4.59 17.60
C PRO A 274 14.53 -5.85 17.25
N GLU A 275 13.57 -6.23 18.11
CA GLU A 275 12.71 -7.39 17.94
C GLU A 275 11.81 -7.26 16.71
N LEU A 276 11.29 -6.06 16.42
CA LEU A 276 10.50 -5.79 15.22
C LEU A 276 11.30 -6.17 13.97
N TRP A 277 12.53 -5.68 13.86
CA TRP A 277 13.35 -5.89 12.67
C TRP A 277 13.83 -7.33 12.54
N ARG A 278 14.19 -7.98 13.66
CA ARG A 278 14.55 -9.39 13.68
C ARG A 278 13.39 -10.27 13.22
N ASP A 279 12.20 -10.04 13.77
CA ASP A 279 11.04 -10.89 13.52
C ASP A 279 10.47 -10.65 12.11
N MET A 280 10.46 -9.39 11.64
CA MET A 280 10.10 -9.06 10.25
C MET A 280 11.09 -9.62 9.23
N ALA A 281 12.40 -9.66 9.54
CA ALA A 281 13.40 -10.31 8.69
C ALA A 281 13.20 -11.83 8.62
N ARG A 282 12.84 -12.48 9.75
CA ARG A 282 12.47 -13.90 9.75
C ARG A 282 11.24 -14.16 8.88
N VAL A 283 10.17 -13.39 9.07
CA VAL A 283 8.95 -13.48 8.25
C VAL A 283 9.28 -13.28 6.76
N GLN A 284 10.15 -12.33 6.44
CA GLN A 284 10.61 -12.10 5.07
C GLN A 284 11.33 -13.32 4.51
N GLN A 285 12.31 -13.88 5.22
CA GLN A 285 13.02 -15.07 4.77
C GLN A 285 12.06 -16.24 4.54
N GLU A 286 11.19 -16.54 5.50
CA GLU A 286 10.19 -17.60 5.37
C GLU A 286 9.28 -17.36 4.15
N PHE A 287 8.77 -16.14 3.98
CA PHE A 287 7.90 -15.82 2.85
C PHE A 287 8.61 -15.92 1.50
N LEU A 288 9.88 -15.51 1.41
CA LEU A 288 10.67 -15.61 0.18
C LEU A 288 10.89 -17.07 -0.25
N THR A 289 11.00 -18.02 0.69
CA THR A 289 11.09 -19.46 0.36
C THR A 289 9.84 -19.99 -0.36
N MET A 290 8.69 -19.32 -0.22
CA MET A 290 7.47 -19.67 -0.92
C MET A 290 7.48 -19.28 -2.41
N GLY A 291 8.52 -18.59 -2.89
CA GLY A 291 8.63 -18.04 -4.26
C GLY A 291 8.21 -19.00 -5.38
N PRO A 292 8.71 -20.25 -5.46
CA PRO A 292 8.29 -21.21 -6.47
C PRO A 292 6.78 -21.50 -6.43
N ALA A 293 6.21 -21.68 -5.24
CA ALA A 293 4.78 -21.93 -5.07
C ALA A 293 3.94 -20.70 -5.46
N LEU A 294 4.35 -19.49 -5.04
CA LEU A 294 3.67 -18.25 -5.40
C LEU A 294 3.67 -18.01 -6.93
N ARG A 295 4.80 -18.29 -7.61
CA ARG A 295 4.86 -18.25 -9.08
C ARG A 295 3.94 -19.27 -9.73
N HIS A 296 3.85 -20.48 -9.17
CA HIS A 296 2.95 -21.50 -9.69
C HIS A 296 1.48 -21.12 -9.51
N ILE A 297 1.10 -20.50 -8.38
CA ILE A 297 -0.25 -19.97 -8.18
C ILE A 297 -0.58 -18.92 -9.24
N ASP A 298 0.33 -17.96 -9.50
CA ASP A 298 0.15 -16.95 -10.55
C ASP A 298 0.02 -17.58 -11.95
N TYR A 299 0.73 -18.69 -12.22
CA TYR A 299 0.59 -19.45 -13.48
C TYR A 299 -0.79 -20.11 -13.59
N LEU A 300 -1.25 -20.77 -12.53
CA LEU A 300 -2.55 -21.44 -12.50
C LEU A 300 -3.70 -20.45 -12.65
N GLU A 301 -3.66 -19.31 -11.95
CA GLU A 301 -4.67 -18.25 -12.06
C GLU A 301 -4.74 -17.70 -13.50
N ARG A 302 -3.60 -17.43 -14.13
CA ARG A 302 -3.56 -17.03 -15.56
C ARG A 302 -4.15 -18.08 -16.49
N SER A 303 -3.82 -19.33 -16.25
CA SER A 303 -4.29 -20.46 -17.07
C SER A 303 -5.81 -20.61 -16.97
N LEU A 304 -6.37 -20.44 -15.78
CA LEU A 304 -7.81 -20.51 -15.50
C LEU A 304 -8.59 -19.30 -16.02
N ASP A 305 -7.96 -18.13 -16.12
CA ASP A 305 -8.60 -16.93 -16.68
C ASP A 305 -8.53 -16.82 -18.22
N SER A 306 -7.76 -17.70 -18.87
CA SER A 306 -7.61 -17.72 -20.32
C SER A 306 -8.93 -17.97 -21.08
N PRO A 307 -9.11 -17.43 -22.30
CA PRO A 307 -10.31 -17.67 -23.11
C PRO A 307 -10.57 -19.17 -23.37
N VAL A 308 -9.51 -19.97 -23.50
CA VAL A 308 -9.57 -21.41 -23.78
C VAL A 308 -10.12 -22.20 -22.58
N SER A 309 -9.78 -21.83 -21.35
CA SER A 309 -10.30 -22.47 -20.14
C SER A 309 -11.74 -22.05 -19.85
N LYS A 310 -12.12 -20.80 -20.16
CA LYS A 310 -13.53 -20.35 -20.13
C LYS A 310 -14.38 -21.16 -21.11
N LEU A 311 -13.93 -21.36 -22.35
CA LEU A 311 -14.61 -22.21 -23.35
C LEU A 311 -14.75 -23.68 -22.90
N ARG A 312 -13.72 -24.26 -22.26
CA ARG A 312 -13.79 -25.62 -21.69
C ARG A 312 -14.79 -25.76 -20.55
N ARG A 313 -14.97 -24.73 -19.71
CA ARG A 313 -16.03 -24.68 -18.68
C ARG A 313 -17.42 -24.65 -19.30
N PHE A 314 -17.63 -23.89 -20.39
CA PHE A 314 -18.90 -23.88 -21.12
C PHE A 314 -19.18 -25.19 -21.87
N GLY A 315 -18.15 -25.87 -22.39
CA GLY A 315 -18.29 -27.14 -23.13
C GLY A 315 -18.69 -28.34 -22.27
N ARG A 316 -18.34 -28.36 -20.97
CA ARG A 316 -18.73 -29.45 -20.05
C ARG A 316 -20.14 -29.30 -19.46
N GLY A 317 -20.78 -28.13 -19.59
CA GLY A 317 -22.13 -27.88 -19.07
C GLY A 317 -23.28 -28.33 -19.98
N ARG A 318 -23.01 -28.90 -21.16
CA ARG A 318 -24.04 -29.32 -22.14
C ARG A 318 -24.15 -30.83 -22.38
N LEU A 319 -23.49 -31.66 -21.58
CA LEU A 319 -23.51 -33.12 -21.75
C LEU A 319 -24.10 -33.85 -20.53
N THR A 320 -25.23 -33.37 -20.00
CA THR A 320 -26.08 -34.14 -19.06
C THR A 320 -27.55 -33.77 -19.22
N SER A 321 -28.14 -34.05 -20.38
CA SER A 321 -29.59 -34.32 -20.53
C SER A 321 -29.92 -34.63 -21.98
N ARG A 322 -29.78 -35.90 -22.37
CA ARG A 322 -30.56 -36.52 -23.47
C ARG A 322 -30.29 -38.01 -23.46
N GLY A 323 -31.31 -38.79 -23.11
CA GLY A 323 -31.28 -40.25 -23.25
C GLY A 323 -32.08 -41.02 -22.20
N ALA A 324 -33.36 -40.68 -22.01
CA ALA A 324 -34.36 -41.63 -21.52
C ALA A 324 -35.62 -41.42 -22.37
N ALA A 325 -35.80 -42.30 -23.35
CA ALA A 325 -37.05 -42.61 -24.03
C ALA A 325 -37.05 -44.12 -24.24
#